data_AF-A0A7X1LHH1-F1
#
_entry.id   AF-A0A7X1LHH1-F1
#
_cell.length_a   1.000
_cell.length_b   1.000
_cell.length_c   1.000
_cell.angle_alpha   90.00
_cell.angle_beta   90.00
_cell.angle_gamma   90.00
#
_symmetry.space_group_name_H-M   'P 1'
#
loop_
_entity.id
_entity.type
_entity.pdbx_description
1 polymer ?
#
loop_
_entity_poly.entity_id
_entity_poly.type
_entity_poly.pdbx_seq_one_letter_code
_entity_poly.pdbx_strand_id
1 'polypeptide(L)'
;MINKKNSVLDRLKKDSFKKKEELKEEPIQSKEFEVMVVEKDFLPSYEVFFNYDDIQDYEMKTDLMRYESLLHLAKSQYHSKAGEILLEANEKYANNKNGTFTIWLEHIKIGKKSAERLINRFKFLKNNCLSSEDQAYFESLPLSLTYEISSPNANPNLVKAVLTKQIKTRKEYITLKEELDSPKNNTQNFVHIEKLFNKLNLNISTLIENKIETSSLDSTKAKAVYNKIETLNNEIKSLLLELDLYK
;
A
#
# COMPACT_ATOMS: atom_id res chain seq x y z
N MET A 1 -15.64 -48.74 -15.61
CA MET A 1 -16.35 -47.45 -15.56
C MET A 1 -15.44 -46.39 -16.15
N ILE A 2 -15.80 -45.88 -17.34
CA ILE A 2 -14.96 -44.95 -18.12
C ILE A 2 -15.35 -43.53 -17.73
N ASN A 3 -14.39 -42.79 -17.16
CA ASN A 3 -14.57 -41.43 -16.68
C ASN A 3 -14.51 -40.45 -17.87
N LYS A 4 -15.66 -39.91 -18.28
CA LYS A 4 -15.77 -38.99 -19.42
C LYS A 4 -15.37 -37.58 -18.96
N LYS A 5 -14.18 -37.12 -19.37
CA LYS A 5 -13.78 -35.71 -19.27
C LYS A 5 -14.58 -34.92 -20.32
N ASN A 6 -15.53 -34.10 -19.88
CA ASN A 6 -16.24 -33.18 -20.76
C ASN A 6 -15.42 -31.89 -20.91
N SER A 7 -15.07 -31.54 -22.14
CA SER A 7 -14.27 -30.35 -22.47
C SER A 7 -15.12 -29.09 -22.44
N VAL A 8 -14.53 -27.93 -22.09
CA VAL A 8 -15.18 -26.61 -22.10
C VAL A 8 -15.77 -26.28 -23.49
N LEU A 9 -15.17 -26.81 -24.57
CA LEU A 9 -15.67 -26.73 -25.94
C LEU A 9 -17.05 -27.36 -26.14
N ASP A 10 -17.42 -28.38 -25.37
CA ASP A 10 -18.72 -29.04 -25.48
C ASP A 10 -19.86 -28.21 -24.88
N ARG A 11 -19.54 -27.23 -24.02
CA ARG A 11 -20.51 -26.28 -23.47
C ARG A 11 -20.71 -25.08 -24.41
N LEU A 12 -19.65 -24.57 -25.01
CA LEU A 12 -19.70 -23.41 -25.92
C LEU A 12 -20.53 -23.65 -27.19
N LYS A 13 -20.64 -24.89 -27.66
CA LYS A 13 -21.46 -25.27 -28.82
C LYS A 13 -22.98 -25.21 -28.58
N LYS A 14 -23.43 -25.17 -27.32
CA LYS A 14 -24.88 -25.12 -26.99
C LYS A 14 -25.46 -23.71 -27.01
N ASP A 15 -24.63 -22.69 -26.77
CA ASP A 15 -25.12 -21.31 -26.60
C ASP A 15 -25.03 -20.44 -27.86
N SER A 16 -24.44 -20.95 -28.96
CA SER A 16 -24.05 -20.12 -30.12
C SER A 16 -25.11 -19.94 -31.23
N PHE A 17 -26.36 -20.37 -31.05
CA PHE A 17 -27.41 -20.14 -32.07
C PHE A 17 -28.75 -19.69 -31.47
N LYS A 18 -28.85 -18.40 -31.11
CA LYS A 18 -30.10 -17.66 -31.26
C LYS A 18 -29.87 -16.43 -32.15
N LYS A 19 -30.65 -16.42 -33.22
CA LYS A 19 -30.67 -15.51 -34.37
C LYS A 19 -30.78 -14.04 -33.91
N LYS A 20 -30.04 -13.14 -34.57
CA LYS A 20 -30.25 -11.68 -34.46
C LYS A 20 -31.67 -11.35 -34.90
N GLU A 21 -32.49 -10.81 -34.00
CA GLU A 21 -33.70 -10.07 -34.33
C GLU A 21 -33.42 -8.56 -34.17
N GLU A 22 -33.90 -7.80 -35.15
CA GLU A 22 -33.66 -6.36 -35.31
C GLU A 22 -34.29 -5.54 -34.16
N LEU A 23 -33.50 -4.64 -33.58
CA LEU A 23 -33.95 -3.71 -32.55
C LEU A 23 -34.66 -2.52 -33.21
N LYS A 24 -35.97 -2.38 -32.96
CA LYS A 24 -36.68 -1.10 -33.13
C LYS A 24 -36.41 -0.23 -31.90
N GLU A 25 -36.04 1.02 -32.13
CA GLU A 25 -35.85 2.02 -31.08
C GLU A 25 -37.21 2.41 -30.48
N GLU A 26 -37.41 2.12 -29.19
CA GLU A 26 -38.48 2.71 -28.38
C GLU A 26 -37.87 3.52 -27.22
N PRO A 27 -38.52 4.63 -26.82
CA PRO A 27 -37.96 5.62 -25.92
C PRO A 27 -37.71 5.07 -24.51
N ILE A 28 -36.56 5.40 -23.94
CA ILE A 28 -36.08 4.91 -22.65
C ILE A 28 -36.96 5.46 -21.53
N GLN A 29 -37.91 4.64 -21.08
CA GLN A 29 -38.66 4.86 -19.84
C GLN A 29 -37.84 4.25 -18.68
N SER A 30 -37.60 5.05 -17.63
CA SER A 30 -36.85 4.65 -16.43
C SER A 30 -37.54 3.48 -15.72
N LYS A 31 -37.15 2.25 -16.07
CA LYS A 31 -37.48 1.06 -15.29
C LYS A 31 -36.50 0.97 -14.12
N GLU A 32 -37.03 1.00 -12.91
CA GLU A 32 -36.30 0.55 -11.73
C GLU A 32 -35.82 -0.88 -12.00
N PHE A 33 -34.50 -1.07 -12.03
CA PHE A 33 -33.92 -2.40 -12.17
C PHE A 33 -34.04 -3.10 -10.83
N GLU A 34 -35.00 -4.02 -10.71
CA GLU A 34 -34.98 -5.02 -9.66
C GLU A 34 -33.70 -5.85 -9.83
N VAL A 35 -32.73 -5.67 -8.92
CA VAL A 35 -31.55 -6.52 -8.85
C VAL A 35 -32.01 -7.89 -8.37
N MET A 36 -32.39 -8.75 -9.32
CA MET A 36 -32.54 -10.18 -9.08
C MET A 36 -31.21 -10.69 -8.55
N VAL A 37 -31.18 -11.05 -7.26
CA VAL A 37 -30.07 -11.77 -6.64
C VAL A 37 -29.95 -13.09 -7.42
N VAL A 38 -28.93 -13.18 -8.27
CA VAL A 38 -28.56 -14.45 -8.90
C VAL A 38 -28.24 -15.41 -7.77
N GLU A 39 -29.05 -16.47 -7.65
CA GLU A 39 -28.92 -17.50 -6.63
C GLU A 39 -27.47 -17.98 -6.52
N LYS A 40 -27.04 -18.11 -5.26
CA LYS A 40 -25.68 -18.44 -4.82
C LYS A 40 -25.18 -19.83 -5.25
N ASP A 41 -25.95 -20.55 -6.04
CA ASP A 41 -25.85 -22.01 -6.20
C ASP A 41 -25.04 -22.45 -7.43
N PHE A 42 -24.40 -21.52 -8.14
CA PHE A 42 -23.59 -21.82 -9.33
C PHE A 42 -22.09 -21.56 -9.18
N LEU A 43 -21.58 -21.41 -7.95
CA LEU A 43 -20.14 -21.41 -7.73
C LEU A 43 -19.65 -22.85 -7.50
N PRO A 44 -18.84 -23.44 -8.40
CA PRO A 44 -18.27 -24.75 -8.17
C PRO A 44 -17.42 -24.75 -6.89
N SER A 45 -17.52 -25.80 -6.09
CA SER A 45 -16.78 -25.99 -4.83
C SER A 45 -15.28 -26.29 -5.01
N TYR A 46 -14.76 -26.21 -6.24
CA TYR A 46 -13.35 -26.36 -6.55
C TYR A 46 -12.80 -25.06 -7.12
N GLU A 47 -11.57 -24.73 -6.72
CA GLU A 47 -10.83 -23.57 -7.20
C GLU A 47 -10.58 -23.72 -8.72
N VAL A 48 -11.24 -22.88 -9.52
CA VAL A 48 -11.07 -22.87 -10.98
C VAL A 48 -9.81 -22.07 -11.29
N PHE A 49 -8.73 -22.77 -11.64
CA PHE A 49 -7.53 -22.15 -12.18
C PHE A 49 -7.71 -21.90 -13.68
N PHE A 50 -7.64 -20.63 -14.09
CA PHE A 50 -7.68 -20.23 -15.49
C PHE A 50 -6.24 -20.00 -15.99
N ASN A 51 -5.81 -20.75 -17.00
CA ASN A 51 -4.49 -20.61 -17.60
C ASN A 51 -4.63 -20.22 -19.09
N TYR A 52 -4.11 -19.05 -19.45
CA TYR A 52 -4.13 -18.54 -20.82
C TYR A 52 -3.36 -19.43 -21.81
N ASP A 53 -2.41 -20.23 -21.35
CA ASP A 53 -1.64 -21.13 -22.22
C ASP A 53 -2.42 -22.37 -22.67
N ASP A 54 -3.55 -22.67 -22.01
CA ASP A 54 -4.43 -23.76 -22.42
C ASP A 54 -5.30 -23.38 -23.65
N ILE A 55 -5.35 -22.08 -24.00
CA ILE A 55 -6.12 -21.54 -25.12
C ILE A 55 -5.28 -21.64 -26.40
N GLN A 56 -5.66 -22.55 -27.30
CA GLN A 56 -4.99 -22.74 -28.58
C GLN A 56 -5.32 -21.64 -29.61
N ASP A 57 -6.50 -21.04 -29.50
CA ASP A 57 -6.92 -19.93 -30.35
C ASP A 57 -6.21 -18.64 -29.92
N TYR A 58 -5.31 -18.16 -30.78
CA TYR A 58 -4.50 -16.97 -30.52
C TYR A 58 -5.33 -15.68 -30.42
N GLU A 59 -6.36 -15.53 -31.26
CA GLU A 59 -7.23 -14.35 -31.25
C GLU A 59 -8.02 -14.32 -29.94
N MET A 60 -8.64 -15.45 -29.58
CA MET A 60 -9.38 -15.60 -28.32
C MET A 60 -8.48 -15.34 -27.09
N LYS A 61 -7.27 -15.90 -27.07
CA LYS A 61 -6.29 -15.69 -25.98
C LYS A 61 -5.97 -14.20 -25.83
N THR A 62 -5.66 -13.54 -26.95
CA THR A 62 -5.30 -12.11 -26.97
C THR A 62 -6.46 -11.23 -26.52
N ASP A 63 -7.68 -11.51 -26.98
CA ASP A 63 -8.86 -10.75 -26.58
C ASP A 63 -9.18 -10.89 -25.09
N LEU A 64 -9.10 -12.10 -24.53
CA LEU A 64 -9.35 -12.31 -23.11
C LEU A 64 -8.31 -11.60 -22.22
N MET A 65 -7.03 -11.60 -22.62
CA MET A 65 -5.99 -10.81 -21.93
C MET A 65 -6.25 -9.30 -22.01
N ARG A 66 -6.73 -8.83 -23.17
CA ARG A 66 -7.12 -7.43 -23.35
C ARG A 66 -8.33 -7.06 -22.47
N TYR A 67 -9.37 -7.89 -22.45
CA TYR A 67 -10.54 -7.68 -21.59
C TYR A 67 -10.19 -7.69 -20.11
N GLU A 68 -9.32 -8.61 -19.67
CA GLU A 68 -8.81 -8.64 -18.30
C GLU A 68 -8.10 -7.31 -17.95
N SER A 69 -7.22 -6.84 -18.84
CA SER A 69 -6.50 -5.58 -18.65
C SER A 69 -7.45 -4.37 -18.56
N LEU A 70 -8.47 -4.33 -19.43
CA LEU A 70 -9.49 -3.27 -19.41
C LEU A 70 -10.34 -3.31 -18.13
N LEU A 71 -10.72 -4.50 -17.66
CA LEU A 71 -11.44 -4.67 -16.40
C LEU A 71 -10.59 -4.24 -15.20
N HIS A 72 -9.30 -4.54 -15.19
CA HIS A 72 -8.38 -4.07 -14.16
C HIS A 72 -8.29 -2.55 -14.13
N LEU A 73 -8.12 -1.92 -15.29
CA LEU A 73 -8.09 -0.46 -15.40
C LEU A 73 -9.40 0.18 -14.91
N ALA A 74 -10.54 -0.31 -15.38
CA ALA A 74 -11.85 0.20 -14.97
C ALA A 74 -12.06 0.08 -13.44
N LYS A 75 -11.67 -1.06 -12.85
CA LYS A 75 -11.71 -1.25 -11.39
C LYS A 75 -10.78 -0.28 -10.66
N SER A 76 -9.58 -0.07 -11.18
CA SER A 76 -8.59 0.86 -10.61
C SER A 76 -9.12 2.29 -10.59
N GLN A 77 -9.72 2.73 -11.70
CA GLN A 77 -10.35 4.05 -11.85
C GLN A 77 -11.57 4.22 -10.94
N TYR A 78 -12.40 3.19 -10.81
CA TYR A 78 -13.49 3.17 -9.84
C TYR A 78 -12.97 3.44 -8.42
N HIS A 79 -11.87 2.79 -8.00
CA HIS A 79 -11.28 3.02 -6.69
C HIS A 79 -10.65 4.41 -6.55
N SER A 80 -10.04 4.96 -7.60
CA SER A 80 -9.58 6.36 -7.64
C SER A 80 -10.75 7.32 -7.39
N LYS A 81 -11.85 7.14 -8.12
CA LYS A 81 -13.04 8.01 -8.01
C LYS A 81 -13.74 7.87 -6.66
N ALA A 82 -13.87 6.65 -6.14
CA ALA A 82 -14.41 6.42 -4.80
C ALA A 82 -13.57 7.13 -3.73
N GLY A 83 -12.23 7.06 -3.83
CA GLY A 83 -11.33 7.76 -2.91
C GLY A 83 -11.48 9.29 -2.95
N GLU A 84 -11.71 9.86 -4.14
CA GLU A 84 -11.99 11.30 -4.31
C GLU A 84 -13.27 11.73 -3.57
N ILE A 85 -14.39 11.05 -3.83
CA ILE A 85 -15.69 11.36 -3.23
C ILE A 85 -15.61 11.22 -1.70
N LEU A 86 -14.97 10.14 -1.22
CA LEU A 86 -14.79 9.89 0.20
C LEU A 86 -13.91 10.95 0.87
N LEU A 87 -12.87 11.43 0.18
CA LEU A 87 -12.02 12.51 0.68
C LEU A 87 -12.81 13.80 0.85
N GLU A 88 -13.56 14.20 -0.17
CA GLU A 88 -14.37 15.42 -0.14
C GLU A 88 -15.42 15.37 0.99
N ALA A 89 -16.11 14.23 1.14
CA ALA A 89 -17.07 14.03 2.23
C ALA A 89 -16.39 14.04 3.61
N ASN A 90 -15.23 13.40 3.75
CA ASN A 90 -14.47 13.38 4.99
C ASN A 90 -14.01 14.79 5.39
N GLU A 91 -13.47 15.58 4.46
CA GLU A 91 -13.00 16.94 4.73
C GLU A 91 -14.13 17.86 5.20
N LYS A 92 -15.34 17.72 4.64
CA LYS A 92 -16.50 18.53 5.03
C LYS A 92 -17.18 18.08 6.32
N TYR A 93 -17.20 16.76 6.59
CA TYR A 93 -18.10 16.18 7.60
C TYR A 93 -17.42 15.34 8.68
N ALA A 94 -16.11 15.11 8.65
CA ALA A 94 -15.42 14.32 9.69
C ALA A 94 -15.39 15.01 11.05
N ASN A 95 -15.18 16.33 11.08
CA ASN A 95 -15.10 17.13 12.30
C ASN A 95 -16.45 17.68 12.78
N ASN A 96 -17.55 17.35 12.09
CA ASN A 96 -18.88 17.76 12.52
C ASN A 96 -19.32 16.91 13.69
N LYS A 97 -18.96 17.37 14.90
CA LYS A 97 -19.38 17.12 16.31
C LYS A 97 -19.97 15.76 16.75
N ASN A 98 -20.45 14.91 15.85
CA ASN A 98 -21.18 13.67 16.11
C ASN A 98 -20.67 12.48 15.26
N GLY A 99 -19.55 12.61 14.55
CA GLY A 99 -19.05 11.52 13.70
C GLY A 99 -19.95 11.22 12.51
N THR A 100 -20.66 12.24 11.99
CA THR A 100 -21.61 12.13 10.86
C THR A 100 -21.03 11.39 9.66
N PHE A 101 -19.76 11.63 9.32
CA PHE A 101 -19.08 10.90 8.25
C PHE A 101 -19.02 9.38 8.53
N THR A 102 -18.75 8.97 9.76
CA THR A 102 -18.69 7.54 10.13
C THR A 102 -20.08 6.90 10.07
N ILE A 103 -21.12 7.58 10.56
CA ILE A 103 -22.50 7.10 10.47
C ILE A 103 -22.94 6.97 9.00
N TRP A 104 -22.56 7.94 8.15
CA TRP A 104 -22.84 7.88 6.71
C TRP A 104 -22.13 6.70 6.03
N LEU A 105 -20.86 6.44 6.38
CA LEU A 105 -20.13 5.26 5.89
C LEU A 105 -20.86 3.95 6.23
N GLU A 106 -21.38 3.82 7.45
CA GLU A 106 -22.17 2.66 7.87
C GLU A 106 -23.46 2.52 7.04
N HIS A 107 -24.17 3.62 6.79
CA HIS A 107 -25.37 3.65 5.97
C HIS A 107 -25.12 3.15 4.53
N ILE A 108 -24.04 3.61 3.89
CA ILE A 108 -23.66 3.17 2.53
C ILE A 108 -22.88 1.85 2.51
N LYS A 109 -22.75 1.18 3.67
CA LYS A 109 -22.07 -0.12 3.86
C LYS A 109 -20.60 -0.13 3.45
N ILE A 110 -19.89 0.98 3.63
CA ILE A 110 -18.45 1.08 3.45
C ILE A 110 -17.78 1.08 4.83
N GLY A 111 -16.97 0.05 5.11
CA GLY A 111 -16.21 0.01 6.36
C GLY A 111 -15.19 1.15 6.46
N LYS A 112 -15.02 1.71 7.66
CA LYS A 112 -14.09 2.82 7.94
C LYS A 112 -12.68 2.59 7.39
N LYS A 113 -12.08 1.42 7.66
CA LYS A 113 -10.74 1.07 7.15
C LYS A 113 -10.68 1.03 5.62
N SER A 114 -11.75 0.57 4.97
CA SER A 114 -11.83 0.55 3.50
C SER A 114 -11.91 1.97 2.95
N ALA A 115 -12.71 2.84 3.58
CA ALA A 115 -12.79 4.24 3.20
C ALA A 115 -11.43 4.95 3.35
N GLU A 116 -10.74 4.74 4.47
CA GLU A 116 -9.39 5.27 4.71
C GLU A 116 -8.38 4.79 3.66
N ARG A 117 -8.38 3.50 3.30
CA ARG A 117 -7.51 2.98 2.24
C ARG A 117 -7.77 3.63 0.88
N LEU A 118 -9.03 3.83 0.52
CA LEU A 118 -9.41 4.50 -0.73
C LEU A 118 -8.98 5.97 -0.74
N ILE A 119 -9.22 6.69 0.36
CA ILE A 119 -8.79 8.08 0.55
C ILE A 119 -7.28 8.20 0.42
N ASN A 120 -6.53 7.35 1.12
CA ASN A 120 -5.07 7.38 1.11
C ASN A 120 -4.51 7.05 -0.28
N ARG A 121 -5.11 6.07 -0.99
CA ARG A 121 -4.77 5.77 -2.39
C ARG A 121 -4.96 6.99 -3.29
N PHE A 122 -6.09 7.67 -3.17
CA PHE A 122 -6.36 8.86 -3.98
C PHE A 122 -5.41 10.03 -3.66
N LYS A 123 -5.16 10.31 -2.38
CA LYS A 123 -4.16 11.31 -1.95
C LYS A 123 -2.78 10.99 -2.51
N PHE A 124 -2.38 9.71 -2.46
CA PHE A 124 -1.10 9.27 -3.01
C PHE A 124 -1.02 9.54 -4.51
N LEU A 125 -2.04 9.16 -5.28
CA LEU A 125 -2.14 9.40 -6.72
C LEU A 125 -1.97 10.89 -7.04
N LYS A 126 -2.75 11.76 -6.38
CA LYS A 126 -2.70 13.23 -6.57
C LYS A 126 -1.33 13.82 -6.25
N ASN A 127 -0.66 13.33 -5.22
CA ASN A 127 0.57 13.95 -4.71
C ASN A 127 1.84 13.43 -5.39
N ASN A 128 1.83 12.19 -5.89
CA ASN A 128 3.04 11.52 -6.38
C ASN A 128 3.01 11.20 -7.89
N CYS A 129 1.83 11.17 -8.52
CA CYS A 129 1.67 10.85 -9.94
C CYS A 129 1.21 12.09 -10.69
N LEU A 130 2.15 13.01 -10.96
CA LEU A 130 1.84 14.34 -11.49
C LEU A 130 1.59 14.33 -13.00
N SER A 131 2.21 13.39 -13.73
CA SER A 131 1.98 13.23 -15.16
C SER A 131 0.87 12.23 -15.46
N SER A 132 0.25 12.34 -16.64
CA SER A 132 -0.72 11.35 -17.12
C SER A 132 -0.10 9.97 -17.29
N GLU A 133 1.20 9.87 -17.61
CA GLU A 133 1.90 8.59 -17.70
C GLU A 133 2.03 7.94 -16.31
N ASP A 134 2.40 8.70 -15.28
CA ASP A 134 2.53 8.18 -13.92
C ASP A 134 1.18 7.71 -13.37
N GLN A 135 0.11 8.46 -13.67
CA GLN A 135 -1.25 8.07 -13.28
C GLN A 135 -1.69 6.79 -13.98
N ALA A 136 -1.49 6.70 -15.30
CA ALA A 136 -1.81 5.49 -16.06
C ALA A 136 -1.00 4.28 -15.57
N TYR A 137 0.29 4.47 -15.26
CA TYR A 137 1.12 3.43 -14.68
C TYR A 137 0.60 3.01 -13.31
N PHE A 138 0.34 3.95 -12.40
CA PHE A 138 -0.19 3.64 -11.08
C PHE A 138 -1.54 2.90 -11.15
N GLU A 139 -2.41 3.30 -12.07
CA GLU A 139 -3.71 2.65 -12.26
C GLU A 139 -3.60 1.26 -12.89
N SER A 140 -2.52 0.98 -13.64
CA SER A 140 -2.22 -0.35 -14.18
C SER A 140 -1.70 -1.34 -13.13
N LEU A 141 -1.22 -0.86 -11.98
CA LEU A 141 -0.67 -1.73 -10.93
C LEU A 141 -1.77 -2.57 -10.25
N PRO A 142 -1.42 -3.75 -9.73
CA PRO A 142 -2.34 -4.53 -8.91
C PRO A 142 -2.90 -3.69 -7.75
N LEU A 143 -4.21 -3.69 -7.58
CA LEU A 143 -4.89 -2.88 -6.56
C LEU A 143 -4.32 -3.09 -5.16
N SER A 144 -3.98 -4.34 -4.84
CA SER A 144 -3.38 -4.70 -3.56
C SER A 144 -2.02 -4.01 -3.35
N LEU A 145 -1.18 -3.90 -4.38
CA LEU A 145 0.09 -3.17 -4.33
C LEU A 145 -0.15 -1.67 -4.18
N THR A 146 -1.11 -1.09 -4.91
CA THR A 146 -1.42 0.34 -4.79
C THR A 146 -1.82 0.74 -3.37
N TYR A 147 -2.52 -0.14 -2.64
CA TYR A 147 -2.86 0.09 -1.24
C TYR A 147 -1.67 0.00 -0.28
N GLU A 148 -0.67 -0.84 -0.57
CA GLU A 148 0.53 -0.95 0.27
C GLU A 148 1.35 0.35 0.16
N ILE A 149 1.61 0.82 -1.06
CA ILE A 149 2.43 2.01 -1.29
C ILE A 149 1.73 3.31 -0.90
N SER A 150 0.39 3.33 -0.91
CA SER A 150 -0.39 4.49 -0.48
C SER A 150 -0.62 4.52 1.04
N SER A 151 -0.16 3.53 1.78
CA SER A 151 -0.31 3.52 3.23
C SER A 151 0.45 4.71 3.86
N PRO A 152 -0.09 5.38 4.89
CA PRO A 152 0.62 6.46 5.58
C PRO A 152 1.99 6.04 6.15
N ASN A 153 2.15 4.75 6.45
CA ASN A 153 3.36 4.16 7.00
C ASN A 153 4.15 3.36 5.95
N ALA A 154 3.91 3.59 4.66
CA ALA A 154 4.65 2.91 3.60
C ALA A 154 6.14 3.30 3.66
N ASN A 155 7.03 2.33 3.42
CA ASN A 155 8.46 2.59 3.41
C ASN A 155 8.83 3.41 2.15
N PRO A 156 9.42 4.62 2.29
CA PRO A 156 9.72 5.49 1.14
C PRO A 156 10.62 4.86 0.08
N ASN A 157 11.55 3.99 0.48
CA ASN A 157 12.44 3.30 -0.46
C ASN A 157 11.67 2.30 -1.34
N LEU A 158 10.73 1.56 -0.74
CA LEU A 158 9.87 0.63 -1.47
C LEU A 158 8.88 1.38 -2.38
N VAL A 159 8.32 2.50 -1.92
CA VAL A 159 7.47 3.37 -2.73
C VAL A 159 8.24 3.84 -3.97
N LYS A 160 9.47 4.34 -3.79
CA LYS A 160 10.33 4.77 -4.89
C LYS A 160 10.63 3.62 -5.87
N ALA A 161 10.91 2.42 -5.36
CA ALA A 161 11.16 1.25 -6.20
C ALA A 161 9.95 0.89 -7.09
N VAL A 162 8.73 1.00 -6.55
CA VAL A 162 7.51 0.77 -7.34
C VAL A 162 7.29 1.88 -8.38
N LEU A 163 7.43 3.15 -8.01
CA LEU A 163 7.26 4.29 -8.93
C LEU A 163 8.32 4.29 -10.05
N THR A 164 9.54 3.84 -9.76
CA THR A 164 10.61 3.69 -10.75
C THR A 164 10.51 2.39 -11.57
N LYS A 165 9.39 1.66 -11.46
CA LYS A 165 9.08 0.44 -12.23
C LYS A 165 10.02 -0.75 -11.93
N GLN A 166 10.76 -0.71 -10.82
CA GLN A 166 11.65 -1.81 -10.38
C GLN A 166 10.87 -2.96 -9.73
N ILE A 167 9.75 -2.64 -9.07
CA ILE A 167 8.83 -3.59 -8.45
C ILE A 167 7.45 -3.39 -9.07
N LYS A 168 6.82 -4.46 -9.54
CA LYS A 168 5.49 -4.38 -10.19
C LYS A 168 4.45 -5.24 -9.50
N THR A 169 4.86 -6.17 -8.65
CA THR A 169 3.95 -7.10 -7.97
C THR A 169 3.96 -6.92 -6.46
N ARG A 170 2.85 -7.27 -5.81
CA ARG A 170 2.76 -7.28 -4.35
C ARG A 170 3.72 -8.30 -3.72
N LYS A 171 3.99 -9.42 -4.39
CA LYS A 171 4.89 -10.47 -3.88
C LYS A 171 6.32 -9.96 -3.76
N GLU A 172 6.83 -9.32 -4.82
CA GLU A 172 8.14 -8.66 -4.80
C GLU A 172 8.20 -7.59 -3.69
N TYR A 173 7.16 -6.75 -3.59
CA TYR A 173 7.09 -5.72 -2.55
C TYR A 173 7.21 -6.29 -1.13
N ILE A 174 6.49 -7.38 -0.82
CA ILE A 174 6.56 -8.03 0.50
C ILE A 174 7.94 -8.62 0.75
N THR A 175 8.50 -9.30 -0.25
CA THR A 175 9.83 -9.93 -0.13
C THR A 175 10.89 -8.89 0.21
N LEU A 176 10.94 -7.77 -0.53
CA LEU A 176 11.89 -6.69 -0.23
C LEU A 176 11.60 -6.01 1.11
N LYS A 177 10.33 -5.89 1.50
CA LYS A 177 9.96 -5.34 2.81
C LYS A 177 10.52 -6.21 3.94
N GLU A 178 10.37 -7.53 3.84
CA GLU A 178 10.90 -8.49 4.82
C GLU A 178 12.44 -8.46 4.87
N GLU A 179 13.10 -8.32 3.71
CA GLU A 179 14.57 -8.15 3.64
C GLU A 179 15.04 -6.87 4.34
N LEU A 180 14.33 -5.75 4.15
CA LEU A 180 14.62 -4.47 4.80
C LEU A 180 14.39 -4.54 6.31
N ASP A 181 13.31 -5.19 6.73
CA ASP A 181 12.94 -5.36 8.14
C ASP A 181 13.81 -6.42 8.85
N SER A 182 14.64 -7.17 8.11
CA SER A 182 15.52 -8.18 8.67
C SER A 182 16.62 -7.58 9.57
N PRO A 183 16.99 -8.24 10.69
CA PRO A 183 17.90 -7.70 11.71
C PRO A 183 19.32 -7.38 11.22
N LYS A 184 19.71 -7.86 10.03
CA LYS A 184 21.00 -7.53 9.41
C LYS A 184 21.13 -6.03 9.08
N ASN A 185 20.04 -5.36 8.70
CA ASN A 185 20.05 -3.92 8.40
C ASN A 185 20.01 -3.04 9.67
N ASN A 186 19.39 -3.53 10.75
CA ASN A 186 19.40 -2.85 12.05
C ASN A 186 20.81 -2.78 12.66
N THR A 187 21.65 -3.76 12.37
CA THR A 187 23.05 -3.80 12.87
C THR A 187 23.90 -2.69 12.24
N GLN A 188 23.71 -2.38 10.95
CA GLN A 188 24.45 -1.29 10.29
C GLN A 188 24.01 0.10 10.78
N ASN A 189 22.70 0.28 11.02
CA ASN A 189 22.18 1.51 11.60
C ASN A 189 22.69 1.71 13.05
N PHE A 190 22.78 0.64 13.83
CA PHE A 190 23.35 0.69 15.18
C PHE A 190 24.82 1.10 15.18
N VAL A 191 25.65 0.47 14.33
CA VAL A 191 27.07 0.84 14.18
C VAL A 191 27.24 2.30 13.74
N HIS A 192 26.33 2.83 12.91
CA HIS A 192 26.36 4.24 12.52
C HIS A 192 25.98 5.18 13.67
N ILE A 193 24.93 4.84 14.43
CA ILE A 193 24.50 5.59 15.62
C ILE A 193 25.60 5.60 16.69
N GLU A 194 26.26 4.47 16.92
CA GLU A 194 27.39 4.36 17.85
C GLU A 194 28.57 5.25 17.43
N LYS A 195 28.90 5.28 16.13
CA LYS A 195 29.94 6.19 15.60
C LYS A 195 29.57 7.66 15.79
N LEU A 196 28.31 8.04 15.53
CA LEU A 196 27.84 9.41 15.73
C LEU A 196 27.87 9.81 17.20
N PHE A 197 27.44 8.92 18.10
CA PHE A 197 27.49 9.12 19.54
C PHE A 197 28.92 9.33 20.04
N ASN A 198 29.85 8.47 19.63
CA ASN A 198 31.26 8.59 20.00
C ASN A 198 31.88 9.90 19.49
N LYS A 199 31.57 10.31 18.26
CA LYS A 199 32.05 11.58 17.69
C LYS A 199 31.52 12.79 18.45
N LEU A 200 30.23 12.77 18.81
CA LEU A 200 29.59 13.85 19.57
C LEU A 200 30.20 13.96 20.98
N ASN A 201 30.46 12.84 21.64
CA ASN A 201 31.11 12.81 22.95
C ASN A 201 32.54 13.37 22.92
N LEU A 202 33.35 13.01 21.93
CA LEU A 202 34.69 13.57 21.77
C LEU A 202 34.65 15.10 21.57
N ASN A 203 33.69 15.61 20.81
CA ASN A 203 33.51 17.05 20.62
C ASN A 203 33.08 17.76 21.92
N ILE A 204 32.21 17.15 22.73
CA ILE A 204 31.81 17.70 24.03
C ILE A 204 33.01 17.77 24.97
N SER A 205 33.81 16.71 25.06
CA SER A 205 35.02 16.68 25.90
C SER A 205 36.01 17.77 25.52
N THR A 206 36.31 17.93 24.22
CA THR A 206 37.24 18.96 23.73
C THR A 206 36.72 20.39 23.94
N LEU A 207 35.41 20.61 23.79
CA LEU A 207 34.77 21.90 24.11
C LEU A 207 34.86 22.24 25.60
N ILE A 208 34.75 21.26 26.48
CA ILE A 208 34.88 21.47 27.93
C ILE A 208 36.33 21.80 28.29
N GLU A 209 37.30 21.04 27.78
CA GLU A 209 38.74 21.28 28.01
C GLU A 209 39.14 22.69 27.56
N ASN A 210 38.79 23.08 26.32
CA ASN A 210 39.08 24.41 25.79
C ASN A 210 38.42 25.55 26.60
N LYS A 211 37.24 25.31 27.19
CA LYS A 211 36.51 26.34 27.95
C LYS A 211 37.04 26.49 29.39
N ILE A 212 37.58 25.41 29.95
CA ILE A 212 38.31 25.43 31.24
C ILE A 212 39.62 26.20 31.08
N GLU A 213 40.32 26.06 29.95
CA GLU A 213 41.58 26.77 29.69
C GLU A 213 41.40 28.28 29.43
N THR A 214 40.22 28.71 28.96
CA THR A 214 40.01 30.09 28.47
C THR A 214 39.21 31.00 29.40
N SER A 215 38.66 30.50 30.53
CA SER A 215 37.83 31.33 31.42
C SER A 215 38.13 31.13 32.91
N SER A 216 38.30 32.23 33.65
CA SER A 216 38.38 32.24 35.13
C SER A 216 36.98 32.05 35.76
N LEU A 217 36.20 31.09 35.26
CA LEU A 217 34.87 30.82 35.77
C LEU A 217 34.95 29.83 36.93
N ASP A 218 34.25 30.16 38.02
CA ASP A 218 34.05 29.38 39.25
C ASP A 218 34.15 27.86 39.01
N SER A 219 35.34 27.32 39.29
CA SER A 219 35.76 25.95 38.96
C SER A 219 34.78 24.88 39.45
N THR A 220 34.00 25.21 40.47
CA THR A 220 33.01 24.38 41.13
C THR A 220 31.79 24.07 40.24
N LYS A 221 31.29 25.04 39.47
CA LYS A 221 30.11 24.84 38.59
C LYS A 221 30.49 24.10 37.32
N ALA A 222 31.64 24.39 36.73
CA ALA A 222 32.16 23.68 35.56
C ALA A 222 32.38 22.19 35.88
N LYS A 223 32.95 21.89 37.06
CA LYS A 223 33.18 20.52 37.53
C LYS A 223 31.88 19.76 37.79
N ALA A 224 30.85 20.43 38.32
CA ALA A 224 29.52 19.83 38.49
C ALA A 224 28.85 19.49 37.14
N VAL A 225 29.00 20.34 36.12
CA VAL A 225 28.47 20.08 34.77
C VAL A 225 29.22 18.92 34.10
N TYR A 226 30.54 18.86 34.23
CA TYR A 226 31.36 17.77 33.71
C TYR A 226 30.94 16.41 34.28
N ASN A 227 30.88 16.32 35.62
CA ASN A 227 30.49 15.08 36.29
C ASN A 227 29.10 14.61 35.83
N LYS A 228 28.16 15.54 35.61
CA LYS A 228 26.80 15.20 35.17
C LYS A 228 26.76 14.68 33.74
N ILE A 229 27.59 15.23 32.85
CA ILE A 229 27.77 14.73 31.47
C ILE A 229 28.41 13.34 31.49
N GLU A 230 29.42 13.12 32.34
CA GLU A 230 30.09 11.83 32.48
C GLU A 230 29.12 10.74 33.00
N THR A 231 28.30 11.04 34.01
CA THR A 231 27.26 10.12 34.50
C THR A 231 26.29 9.73 33.39
N LEU A 232 25.77 10.71 32.64
CA LEU A 232 24.85 10.45 31.52
C LEU A 232 25.49 9.60 30.43
N ASN A 233 26.78 9.81 30.14
CA ASN A 233 27.51 9.01 29.17
C ASN A 233 27.65 7.55 29.60
N ASN A 234 27.92 7.31 30.89
CA ASN A 234 27.99 5.96 31.43
C ASN A 234 26.61 5.25 31.40
N GLU A 235 25.54 5.99 31.68
CA GLU A 235 24.16 5.50 31.57
C GLU A 235 23.79 5.10 30.13
N ILE A 236 24.08 5.97 29.16
CA ILE A 236 23.84 5.67 27.75
C ILE A 236 24.64 4.44 27.31
N LYS A 237 25.89 4.32 27.76
CA LYS A 237 26.73 3.15 27.45
C LYS A 237 26.18 1.86 28.04
N SER A 238 25.62 1.88 29.26
CA SER A 238 25.00 0.68 29.85
C SER A 238 23.71 0.29 29.13
N LEU A 239 22.88 1.25 28.74
CA LEU A 239 21.65 1.01 27.98
C LEU A 239 21.96 0.42 26.59
N LEU A 240 23.04 0.88 25.94
CA LEU A 240 23.50 0.32 24.67
C LEU A 240 23.98 -1.14 24.83
N LEU A 241 24.68 -1.47 25.92
CA LEU A 241 25.10 -2.83 26.24
C LEU A 241 23.92 -3.75 26.57
N GLU A 242 22.92 -3.26 27.30
CA GLU A 242 21.69 -4.02 27.57
C GLU A 242 20.94 -4.37 26.28
N LEU A 243 20.84 -3.44 25.34
CA LEU A 243 20.21 -3.69 24.04
C LEU A 243 20.92 -4.76 23.20
N ASP A 244 22.25 -4.92 23.36
CA ASP A 244 23.02 -5.98 22.71
C ASP A 244 22.83 -7.36 23.36
N LEU A 245 22.49 -7.43 24.65
CA LEU A 245 22.24 -8.68 25.38
C LEU A 245 20.86 -9.30 25.11
N TYR A 246 19.94 -8.57 24.50
CA TYR A 246 18.62 -9.05 24.08
C TYR A 246 18.56 -9.50 22.60
N LYS A 247 19.72 -9.66 21.93
CA LYS A 247 19.86 -10.33 20.63
C LYS A 247 20.10 -11.82 20.80
#